data_AF-A0A3L7N1Q3-F1
#
_entry.id   AF-A0A3L7N1Q3-F1
#
_cell.length_a   1.000
_cell.length_b   1.000
_cell.length_c   1.000
_cell.angle_alpha   90.00
_cell.angle_beta   90.00
_cell.angle_gamma   90.00
#
_symmetry.space_group_name_H-M   'P 1'
#
loop_
_entity.id
_entity.type
_entity.pdbx_description
1 polymer ?
#
loop_
_entity_poly.entity_id
_entity_poly.type
_entity_poly.pdbx_seq_one_letter_code
_entity_poly.pdbx_strand_id
1 'polypeptide(L)'
;MNQPPQPPFVPFDPTPPTGPGATASAAQASDDSNSTWPGWLGGISIGIGGLTLFASCCGMAGIFSMKMFSGAIPIKFPDAPPSMLVGMGIDLLASLFLSALLLLGGIATLRRRSSGPRQLRRYAYIRIGLALPLLLMGFWLLGPATEWAAGIARATNDWKSSQKPPLPVTEAERASERPSDPSIWQRGQVVGGCIVGLIYPAVVLIVLARPRVREEHARWEA
;
A
#
# COMPACT_ATOMS: atom_id res chain seq x y z
N MET A 1 -33.45 -24.77 -65.36
CA MET A 1 -32.63 -24.56 -64.14
C MET A 1 -32.33 -23.06 -64.09
N ASN A 2 -33.00 -22.31 -63.22
CA ASN A 2 -32.84 -20.86 -63.13
C ASN A 2 -31.93 -20.53 -61.94
N GLN A 3 -30.75 -19.97 -62.21
CA GLN A 3 -29.88 -19.39 -61.17
C GLN A 3 -30.47 -18.05 -60.69
N PRO A 4 -30.48 -17.78 -59.37
CA PRO A 4 -30.85 -16.48 -58.85
C PRO A 4 -29.75 -15.42 -59.16
N PRO A 5 -30.13 -14.14 -59.34
CA PRO A 5 -29.19 -13.08 -59.66
C PRO A 5 -28.26 -12.80 -58.47
N GLN A 6 -26.95 -12.70 -58.74
CA GLN A 6 -25.99 -12.28 -57.73
C GLN A 6 -26.13 -10.78 -57.44
N PRO A 7 -26.00 -10.35 -56.17
CA PRO A 7 -26.01 -8.94 -55.81
C PRO A 7 -24.77 -8.22 -56.37
N PRO A 8 -24.87 -6.91 -56.67
CA PRO A 8 -23.78 -6.14 -57.23
C PRO A 8 -22.60 -6.06 -56.24
N PHE A 9 -21.40 -6.28 -56.78
CA PHE A 9 -20.13 -6.11 -56.08
C PHE A 9 -19.95 -4.63 -55.74
N VAL A 10 -19.96 -4.29 -54.44
CA VAL A 10 -19.63 -2.94 -53.96
C VAL A 10 -18.11 -2.88 -53.78
N PRO A 11 -17.37 -2.06 -54.55
CA PRO A 11 -15.94 -1.89 -54.34
C PRO A 11 -15.70 -1.31 -52.94
N PHE A 12 -14.79 -1.92 -52.18
CA PHE A 12 -14.24 -1.29 -50.98
C PHE A 12 -13.53 -0.01 -51.43
N ASP A 13 -14.08 1.14 -51.06
CA ASP A 13 -13.43 2.44 -51.21
C ASP A 13 -12.38 2.57 -50.07
N PRO A 14 -11.07 2.58 -50.37
CA PRO A 14 -10.02 2.67 -49.35
C PRO A 14 -9.79 4.10 -48.88
N THR A 15 -10.64 5.05 -49.27
CA THR A 15 -10.48 6.45 -48.83
C THR A 15 -10.83 6.58 -47.34
N PRO A 16 -9.93 7.15 -46.52
CA PRO A 16 -10.25 7.43 -45.12
C PRO A 16 -11.42 8.43 -45.09
N PRO A 17 -12.38 8.29 -44.16
CA PRO A 17 -13.51 9.20 -44.09
C PRO A 17 -12.97 10.62 -43.83
N THR A 18 -13.20 11.55 -44.76
CA THR A 18 -12.77 12.96 -44.65
C THR A 18 -13.87 13.87 -44.10
N GLY A 19 -14.85 13.28 -43.40
CA GLY A 19 -15.93 14.03 -42.76
C GLY A 19 -15.44 14.88 -41.57
N PRO A 20 -16.16 15.95 -41.19
CA PRO A 20 -15.82 16.80 -40.02
C PRO A 20 -15.65 16.02 -38.70
N GLY A 21 -16.25 14.83 -38.59
CA GLY A 21 -16.09 13.93 -37.44
C GLY A 21 -14.82 13.09 -37.45
N ALA A 22 -14.17 12.90 -38.60
CA ALA A 22 -12.95 12.10 -38.71
C ALA A 22 -11.70 12.88 -38.30
N THR A 23 -11.66 14.20 -38.56
CA THR A 23 -10.61 15.09 -38.04
C THR A 23 -10.76 15.33 -36.54
N ALA A 24 -12.00 15.44 -36.03
CA ALA A 24 -12.26 15.50 -34.58
C ALA A 24 -11.87 14.19 -33.87
N SER A 25 -12.20 13.04 -34.44
CA SER A 25 -11.83 11.71 -33.91
C SER A 25 -10.32 11.46 -33.95
N ALA A 26 -9.64 11.85 -35.03
CA ALA A 26 -8.17 11.75 -35.15
C ALA A 26 -7.44 12.73 -34.21
N ALA A 27 -7.94 13.97 -34.07
CA ALA A 27 -7.42 14.95 -33.12
C ALA A 27 -7.65 14.50 -31.66
N GLN A 28 -8.81 13.93 -31.34
CA GLN A 28 -9.10 13.37 -30.01
C GLN A 28 -8.28 12.11 -29.68
N ALA A 29 -8.05 11.23 -30.65
CA ALA A 29 -7.16 10.09 -30.48
C ALA A 29 -5.71 10.56 -30.21
N SER A 30 -5.27 11.66 -30.84
CA SER A 30 -3.97 12.26 -30.58
C SER A 30 -3.87 12.94 -29.21
N ASP A 31 -4.94 13.58 -28.72
CA ASP A 31 -4.97 14.26 -27.42
C ASP A 31 -5.02 13.26 -26.25
N ASP A 32 -5.75 12.16 -26.40
CA ASP A 32 -5.74 11.07 -25.42
C ASP A 32 -4.35 10.43 -25.34
N SER A 33 -3.64 10.26 -26.47
CA SER A 33 -2.28 9.72 -26.46
C SER A 33 -1.29 10.58 -25.65
N ASN A 34 -1.52 11.89 -25.57
CA ASN A 34 -0.66 12.87 -24.89
C ASN A 34 -0.95 13.03 -23.39
N SER A 35 -2.01 12.41 -22.86
CA SER A 35 -2.33 12.47 -21.45
C SER A 35 -1.33 11.67 -20.60
N THR A 36 -0.58 12.39 -19.75
CA THR A 36 0.51 11.81 -18.93
C THR A 36 0.05 11.32 -17.57
N TRP A 37 -1.15 11.72 -17.10
CA TRP A 37 -1.64 11.37 -15.77
C TRP A 37 -1.84 9.87 -15.55
N PRO A 38 -2.31 9.06 -16.53
CA PRO A 38 -2.46 7.63 -16.30
C PRO A 38 -1.10 6.98 -16.02
N GLY A 39 -0.06 7.45 -16.71
CA GLY A 39 1.32 6.98 -16.59
C GLY A 39 1.89 7.19 -15.20
N TRP A 40 1.96 8.44 -14.73
CA TRP A 40 2.57 8.71 -13.43
C TRP A 40 1.68 8.27 -12.26
N LEU A 41 0.36 8.43 -12.36
CA LEU A 41 -0.56 8.02 -11.28
C LEU A 41 -0.54 6.49 -11.10
N GLY A 42 -0.60 5.76 -12.21
CA GLY A 42 -0.52 4.30 -12.21
C GLY A 42 0.85 3.79 -11.77
N GLY A 43 1.93 4.39 -12.25
CA GLY A 43 3.30 4.05 -11.85
C GLY A 43 3.56 4.24 -10.35
N ILE A 44 3.17 5.40 -9.79
CA ILE A 44 3.30 5.67 -8.35
C ILE A 44 2.41 4.70 -7.55
N SER A 45 1.19 4.40 -8.01
CA SER A 45 0.31 3.43 -7.34
C SER A 45 0.96 2.05 -7.22
N ILE A 46 1.61 1.59 -8.30
CA ILE A 46 2.32 0.31 -8.31
C ILE A 46 3.53 0.35 -7.40
N GLY A 47 4.32 1.43 -7.44
CA GLY A 47 5.49 1.60 -6.58
C GLY A 47 5.12 1.58 -5.09
N ILE A 48 4.12 2.38 -4.69
CA ILE A 48 3.64 2.44 -3.30
C ILE A 48 3.01 1.10 -2.89
N GLY A 49 2.17 0.51 -3.73
CA GLY A 49 1.54 -0.79 -3.45
C GLY A 49 2.56 -1.91 -3.28
N GLY A 50 3.56 -1.97 -4.16
CA GLY A 50 4.64 -2.95 -4.08
C GLY A 50 5.53 -2.77 -2.85
N LEU A 51 5.93 -1.52 -2.55
CA LEU A 51 6.72 -1.21 -1.36
C LEU A 51 5.96 -1.56 -0.07
N THR A 52 4.66 -1.22 0.00
CA THR A 52 3.82 -1.51 1.16
C THR A 52 3.67 -3.02 1.38
N LEU A 53 3.46 -3.78 0.30
CA LEU A 53 3.33 -5.23 0.36
C LEU A 53 4.64 -5.88 0.80
N PHE A 54 5.77 -5.43 0.26
CA PHE A 54 7.10 -5.89 0.67
C PHE A 54 7.38 -5.59 2.15
N ALA A 55 7.15 -4.34 2.59
CA ALA A 55 7.34 -3.93 3.97
C ALA A 55 6.46 -4.73 4.94
N SER A 56 5.20 -4.99 4.56
CA SER A 56 4.26 -5.79 5.35
C SER A 56 4.74 -7.24 5.51
N CYS A 57 5.24 -7.85 4.43
CA CYS A 57 5.83 -9.19 4.47
C CYS A 57 7.09 -9.23 5.35
N CYS A 58 7.99 -8.25 5.23
CA CYS A 58 9.20 -8.17 6.06
C CYS A 58 8.87 -7.97 7.56
N GLY A 59 7.90 -7.13 7.88
CA GLY A 59 7.47 -6.89 9.27
C GLY A 59 6.94 -8.16 9.93
N MET A 60 6.08 -8.91 9.24
CA MET A 60 5.57 -10.19 9.74
C MET A 60 6.67 -11.24 9.86
N ALA A 61 7.54 -11.35 8.85
CA ALA A 61 8.67 -12.26 8.91
C ALA A 61 9.57 -11.95 10.11
N GLY A 62 9.79 -10.69 10.47
CA GLY A 62 10.57 -10.29 11.65
C GLY A 62 9.99 -10.75 12.98
N ILE A 63 8.68 -10.80 13.12
CA ILE A 63 8.03 -11.24 14.37
C ILE A 63 8.07 -12.76 14.49
N PHE A 64 7.78 -13.46 13.40
CA PHE A 64 7.87 -14.91 13.39
C PHE A 64 9.32 -15.41 13.45
N SER A 65 10.27 -14.65 12.90
CA SER A 65 11.68 -15.01 12.94
C SER A 65 12.20 -15.03 14.37
N MET A 66 11.80 -14.11 15.25
CA MET A 66 12.18 -14.18 16.67
C MET A 66 11.77 -15.50 17.34
N LYS A 67 10.61 -16.06 16.97
CA LYS A 67 10.12 -17.35 17.49
C LYS A 67 10.72 -18.57 16.78
N MET A 68 11.00 -18.45 15.49
CA MET A 68 11.62 -19.52 14.69
C MET A 68 13.12 -19.66 15.01
N PHE A 69 13.82 -18.55 15.26
CA PHE A 69 15.23 -18.53 15.60
C PHE A 69 15.52 -18.59 17.10
N SER A 70 14.52 -18.52 17.98
CA SER A 70 14.74 -18.76 19.42
C SER A 70 15.22 -20.19 19.74
N GLY A 71 15.08 -21.13 18.80
CA GLY A 71 15.70 -22.45 18.89
C GLY A 71 17.15 -22.50 18.38
N ALA A 72 17.53 -21.56 17.52
CA ALA A 72 18.87 -21.45 16.95
C ALA A 72 19.78 -20.47 17.72
N ILE A 73 19.18 -19.56 18.47
CA ILE A 73 19.84 -18.58 19.34
C ILE A 73 19.56 -19.00 20.79
N PRO A 74 20.56 -19.11 21.67
CA PRO A 74 20.39 -19.51 23.08
C PRO A 74 19.65 -18.49 23.97
N ILE A 75 18.89 -17.56 23.38
CA ILE A 75 18.10 -16.53 24.06
C ILE A 75 16.63 -16.93 23.99
N LYS A 76 15.99 -17.11 25.15
CA LYS A 76 14.55 -17.32 25.25
C LYS A 76 13.84 -15.98 25.24
N PHE A 77 13.45 -15.50 24.05
CA PHE A 77 12.64 -14.29 23.92
C PHE A 77 11.24 -14.49 24.50
N PRO A 78 10.63 -13.46 25.12
CA PRO A 78 9.24 -13.51 25.54
C PRO A 78 8.29 -13.59 24.33
N ASP A 79 7.19 -14.31 24.48
CA ASP A 79 6.13 -14.30 23.48
C ASP A 79 5.58 -12.88 23.29
N ALA A 80 5.23 -12.55 22.05
CA ALA A 80 4.59 -11.28 21.73
C ALA A 80 3.22 -11.18 22.44
N PRO A 81 2.85 -10.01 23.00
CA PRO A 81 1.54 -9.81 23.61
C PRO A 81 0.42 -10.17 22.63
N PRO A 82 -0.63 -10.92 23.05
CA PRO A 82 -1.73 -11.31 22.16
C PRO A 82 -2.44 -10.13 21.51
N SER A 83 -2.59 -9.03 22.25
CA SER A 83 -3.11 -7.76 21.77
C SER A 83 -2.32 -7.21 20.58
N MET A 84 -0.98 -7.33 20.63
CA MET A 84 -0.08 -6.90 19.57
C MET A 84 -0.20 -7.81 18.35
N LEU A 85 -0.24 -9.13 18.55
CA LEU A 85 -0.44 -10.09 17.46
C LEU A 85 -1.77 -9.86 16.72
N VAL A 86 -2.86 -9.60 17.44
CA VAL A 86 -4.16 -9.30 16.85
C VAL A 86 -4.12 -7.96 16.10
N GLY A 87 -3.62 -6.90 16.73
CA GLY A 87 -3.53 -5.58 16.11
C GLY A 87 -2.69 -5.59 14.83
N MET A 88 -1.55 -6.28 14.86
CA MET A 88 -0.68 -6.43 13.69
C MET A 88 -1.29 -7.33 12.62
N GLY A 89 -2.02 -8.38 13.00
CA GLY A 89 -2.77 -9.20 12.05
C GLY A 89 -3.84 -8.41 11.30
N ILE A 90 -4.58 -7.55 12.01
CA ILE A 90 -5.57 -6.64 11.39
C ILE A 90 -4.88 -5.64 10.46
N ASP A 91 -3.79 -5.01 10.90
CA ASP A 91 -3.04 -4.05 10.10
C ASP A 91 -2.44 -4.69 8.83
N LEU A 92 -1.93 -5.92 8.94
CA LEU A 92 -1.44 -6.69 7.80
C LEU A 92 -2.55 -6.95 6.78
N LEU A 93 -3.71 -7.45 7.23
CA LEU A 93 -4.83 -7.76 6.33
C LEU A 93 -5.33 -6.49 5.63
N ALA A 94 -5.45 -5.39 6.37
CA ALA A 94 -5.79 -4.10 5.80
C ALA A 94 -4.73 -3.63 4.79
N SER A 95 -3.45 -3.75 5.12
CA SER A 95 -2.34 -3.33 4.26
C SER A 95 -2.25 -4.17 2.98
N LEU A 96 -2.44 -5.48 3.05
CA LEU A 96 -2.50 -6.37 1.89
C LEU A 96 -3.68 -6.02 0.98
N PHE A 97 -4.86 -5.84 1.56
CA PHE A 97 -6.06 -5.45 0.81
C PHE A 97 -5.88 -4.09 0.11
N LEU A 98 -5.36 -3.09 0.81
CA LEU A 98 -5.11 -1.77 0.27
C LEU A 98 -4.00 -1.78 -0.80
N SER A 99 -2.94 -2.56 -0.59
CA SER A 99 -1.86 -2.75 -1.57
C SER A 99 -2.36 -3.43 -2.84
N ALA A 100 -3.25 -4.43 -2.71
CA ALA A 100 -3.89 -5.07 -3.85
C ALA A 100 -4.75 -4.09 -4.65
N LEU A 101 -5.55 -3.23 -3.97
CA LEU A 101 -6.31 -2.18 -4.65
C LEU A 101 -5.41 -1.17 -5.37
N LEU A 102 -4.28 -0.80 -4.78
CA LEU A 102 -3.29 0.08 -5.41
C LEU A 102 -2.64 -0.55 -6.64
N LEU A 103 -2.20 -1.81 -6.53
CA LEU A 103 -1.55 -2.53 -7.64
C LEU A 103 -2.52 -2.74 -8.79
N LEU A 104 -3.72 -3.26 -8.51
CA LEU A 104 -4.74 -3.49 -9.53
C LEU A 104 -5.24 -2.18 -10.13
N GLY A 105 -5.47 -1.15 -9.29
CA GLY A 105 -5.90 0.17 -9.73
C GLY A 105 -4.84 0.87 -10.57
N GLY A 106 -3.57 0.75 -10.17
CA GLY A 106 -2.42 1.28 -10.89
C GLY A 106 -2.23 0.62 -12.25
N ILE A 107 -2.23 -0.72 -12.31
CA ILE A 107 -2.13 -1.48 -13.57
C ILE A 107 -3.30 -1.15 -14.50
N ALA A 108 -4.52 -1.12 -13.98
CA ALA A 108 -5.70 -0.79 -14.77
C ALA A 108 -5.65 0.66 -15.29
N THR A 109 -5.14 1.60 -14.50
CA THR A 109 -4.94 3.00 -14.90
C THR A 109 -3.87 3.13 -15.99
N LEU A 110 -2.73 2.42 -15.89
CA LEU A 110 -1.72 2.38 -16.94
C LEU A 110 -2.27 1.80 -18.25
N ARG A 111 -3.14 0.80 -18.15
CA ARG A 111 -3.85 0.20 -19.28
C ARG A 111 -5.05 1.02 -19.75
N ARG A 112 -5.28 2.21 -19.19
CA ARG A 112 -6.39 3.12 -19.53
C ARG A 112 -7.77 2.45 -19.45
N ARG A 113 -7.94 1.55 -18.47
CA ARG A 113 -9.23 0.88 -18.20
C ARG A 113 -10.05 1.70 -17.22
N SER A 114 -11.36 1.78 -17.45
CA SER A 114 -12.31 2.49 -16.58
C SER A 114 -12.32 2.00 -15.12
N SER A 115 -11.93 0.74 -14.87
CA SER A 115 -11.82 0.18 -13.53
C SER A 115 -10.68 0.80 -12.69
N GLY A 116 -9.64 1.35 -13.31
CA GLY A 116 -8.46 1.89 -12.61
C GLY A 116 -8.80 3.06 -11.67
N PRO A 117 -9.33 4.18 -12.19
CA PRO A 117 -9.72 5.33 -11.37
C PRO A 117 -10.75 4.98 -10.29
N ARG A 118 -11.68 4.05 -10.58
CA ARG A 118 -12.67 3.56 -9.61
C ARG A 118 -11.98 2.83 -8.44
N GLN A 119 -11.01 1.97 -8.71
CA GLN A 119 -10.25 1.26 -7.67
C GLN A 119 -9.36 2.21 -6.86
N LEU A 120 -8.68 3.15 -7.51
CA LEU A 120 -7.84 4.15 -6.83
C LEU A 120 -8.66 5.07 -5.90
N ARG A 121 -9.87 5.48 -6.31
CA ARG A 121 -10.81 6.22 -5.42
C ARG A 121 -11.25 5.37 -4.23
N ARG A 122 -11.61 4.10 -4.46
CA ARG A 122 -11.98 3.18 -3.36
C ARG A 122 -10.84 3.03 -2.35
N TYR A 123 -9.62 2.80 -2.84
CA TYR A 123 -8.43 2.78 -1.99
C TYR A 123 -8.32 4.07 -1.16
N ALA A 124 -8.46 5.24 -1.79
CA ALA A 124 -8.29 6.51 -1.11
C ALA A 124 -9.34 6.72 0.00
N TYR A 125 -10.61 6.46 -0.27
CA TYR A 125 -11.68 6.59 0.73
C TYR A 125 -11.50 5.60 1.88
N ILE A 126 -11.18 4.35 1.59
CA ILE A 126 -10.96 3.33 2.63
C ILE A 126 -9.76 3.72 3.48
N ARG A 127 -8.65 4.15 2.87
CA ARG A 127 -7.44 4.57 3.61
C ARG A 127 -7.70 5.77 4.51
N ILE A 128 -8.44 6.77 4.04
CA ILE A 128 -8.82 7.94 4.84
C ILE A 128 -9.74 7.52 5.99
N GLY A 129 -10.75 6.69 5.73
CA GLY A 129 -11.65 6.18 6.76
C GLY A 129 -10.95 5.34 7.84
N LEU A 130 -9.92 4.58 7.45
CA LEU A 130 -9.09 3.79 8.37
C LEU A 130 -8.05 4.62 9.12
N ALA A 131 -7.78 5.87 8.75
CA ALA A 131 -6.70 6.64 9.35
C ALA A 131 -6.90 6.87 10.85
N LEU A 132 -8.10 7.25 11.29
CA LEU A 132 -8.38 7.45 12.70
C LEU A 132 -8.36 6.13 13.51
N PRO A 133 -9.02 5.04 13.07
CA PRO A 133 -8.88 3.74 13.73
C PRO A 133 -7.44 3.26 13.85
N LEU A 134 -6.64 3.38 12.79
CA LEU A 134 -5.23 2.97 12.81
C LEU A 134 -4.38 3.85 13.73
N LEU A 135 -4.67 5.16 13.79
CA LEU A 135 -4.00 6.06 14.72
C LEU A 135 -4.29 5.68 16.18
N LEU A 136 -5.56 5.43 16.52
CA LEU A 136 -5.97 5.00 17.86
C LEU A 136 -5.36 3.65 18.22
N MET A 137 -5.37 2.71 17.28
CA MET A 137 -4.73 1.40 17.46
C MET A 137 -3.22 1.55 17.67
N GLY A 138 -2.54 2.43 16.92
CA GLY A 138 -1.13 2.73 17.09
C GLY A 138 -0.80 3.24 18.50
N PHE A 139 -1.59 4.18 19.03
CA PHE A 139 -1.43 4.66 20.40
C PHE A 139 -1.69 3.58 21.44
N TRP A 140 -2.72 2.76 21.23
CA TRP A 140 -3.07 1.67 22.13
C TRP A 140 -1.97 0.59 22.19
N LEU A 141 -1.32 0.31 21.06
CA LEU A 141 -0.23 -0.67 20.95
C LEU A 141 1.10 -0.21 21.55
N LEU A 142 1.29 1.09 21.82
CA LEU A 142 2.55 1.60 22.39
C LEU A 142 2.87 0.98 23.77
N GLY A 143 1.86 0.83 24.64
CA GLY A 143 2.05 0.22 25.97
C GLY A 143 2.54 -1.23 25.87
N PRO A 144 1.77 -2.14 25.25
CA PRO A 144 2.18 -3.53 25.04
C PRO A 144 3.54 -3.66 24.32
N ALA A 145 3.84 -2.76 23.36
CA ALA A 145 5.12 -2.76 22.67
C ALA A 145 6.29 -2.41 23.60
N THR A 146 6.14 -1.43 24.49
CA THR A 146 7.17 -1.07 25.49
C THR A 146 7.41 -2.19 26.50
N GLU A 147 6.34 -2.88 26.95
CA GLU A 147 6.46 -4.03 27.84
C GLU A 147 7.20 -5.20 27.18
N TRP A 148 6.85 -5.49 25.92
CA TRP A 148 7.50 -6.56 25.16
C TRP A 148 8.98 -6.25 24.89
N ALA A 149 9.31 -5.02 24.51
CA ALA A 149 10.70 -4.57 24.32
C ALA A 149 11.52 -4.70 25.61
N ALA A 150 10.93 -4.33 26.75
CA ALA A 150 11.57 -4.48 28.05
C ALA A 150 11.79 -5.96 28.43
N GLY A 151 10.88 -6.84 28.05
CA GLY A 151 11.04 -8.29 28.21
C GLY A 151 12.16 -8.87 27.32
N ILE A 152 12.30 -8.38 26.09
CA ILE A 152 13.40 -8.75 25.17
C ILE A 152 14.75 -8.30 25.76
N ALA A 153 14.82 -7.08 26.30
CA ALA A 153 16.03 -6.57 26.95
C ALA A 153 16.43 -7.42 28.15
N ARG A 154 15.48 -7.79 29.02
CA ARG A 154 15.69 -8.72 30.14
C ARG A 154 16.27 -10.06 29.68
N ALA A 155 15.61 -10.71 28.72
CA ALA A 155 16.07 -11.99 28.19
C ALA A 155 17.48 -11.92 27.60
N THR A 156 17.83 -10.79 26.97
CA THR A 156 19.15 -10.55 26.40
C THR A 156 20.21 -10.35 27.48
N ASN A 157 19.92 -9.58 28.53
CA ASN A 157 20.84 -9.34 29.64
C ASN A 157 21.07 -10.58 30.50
N ASP A 158 20.03 -11.38 30.73
CA ASP A 158 20.11 -12.67 31.42
C ASP A 158 21.02 -13.63 30.64
N TRP A 159 20.85 -13.69 29.32
CA TRP A 159 21.73 -14.48 28.45
C TRP A 159 23.18 -14.02 28.52
N LYS A 160 23.46 -12.71 28.43
CA LYS A 160 24.81 -12.13 28.55
C LYS A 160 25.47 -12.51 29.87
N SER A 161 24.72 -12.42 30.96
CA SER A 161 25.20 -12.74 32.31
C SER A 161 25.43 -14.24 32.51
N SER A 162 24.72 -15.09 31.77
CA SER A 162 24.89 -16.56 31.80
C SER A 162 26.07 -17.09 30.99
N GLN A 163 26.71 -16.26 30.15
CA GLN A 163 27.88 -16.66 29.36
C GLN A 163 29.09 -16.99 30.25
N LYS A 164 30.02 -17.79 29.72
CA LYS A 164 31.30 -18.11 30.39
C LYS A 164 32.47 -17.71 29.47
N PRO A 165 33.19 -16.61 29.77
CA PRO A 165 32.97 -15.67 30.89
C PRO A 165 31.71 -14.80 30.70
N PRO A 166 31.13 -14.26 31.80
CA PRO A 166 29.96 -13.39 31.72
C PRO A 166 30.29 -12.15 30.89
N LEU A 167 29.40 -11.80 29.96
CA LEU A 167 29.51 -10.55 29.23
C LEU A 167 29.04 -9.40 30.13
N PRO A 168 29.73 -8.23 30.11
CA PRO A 168 29.33 -7.09 30.91
C PRO A 168 27.96 -6.57 30.48
N VAL A 169 27.12 -6.24 31.46
CA VAL A 169 25.83 -5.56 31.28
C VAL A 169 25.96 -4.17 31.87
N THR A 170 25.77 -3.15 31.05
CA THR A 170 25.85 -1.74 31.44
C THR A 170 24.61 -1.30 32.22
N GLU A 171 24.70 -0.20 32.98
CA GLU A 171 23.54 0.36 33.68
C GLU A 171 22.43 0.79 32.72
N ALA A 172 22.80 1.28 31.53
CA ALA A 172 21.84 1.65 30.48
C ALA A 172 21.05 0.43 29.97
N GLU A 173 21.70 -0.74 29.84
CA GLU A 173 21.04 -1.98 29.46
C GLU A 173 20.15 -2.53 30.57
N ARG A 174 20.52 -2.33 31.84
CA ARG A 174 19.63 -2.67 32.96
C ARG A 174 18.44 -1.72 33.06
N ALA A 175 18.61 -0.45 32.70
CA ALA A 175 17.52 0.51 32.69
C ALA A 175 16.44 0.16 31.64
N SER A 176 16.83 -0.44 30.50
CA SER A 176 15.90 -0.85 29.44
C SER A 176 15.09 -2.11 29.76
N GLU A 177 15.39 -2.81 30.86
CA GLU A 177 14.60 -3.95 31.36
C GLU A 177 13.24 -3.53 31.93
N ARG A 178 13.08 -2.24 32.26
CA ARG A 178 11.84 -1.69 32.80
C ARG A 178 11.01 -1.10 31.67
N PRO A 179 9.68 -1.35 31.64
CA PRO A 179 8.79 -0.63 30.73
C PRO A 179 8.95 0.87 31.00
N SER A 180 9.29 1.62 29.96
CA SER A 180 9.32 3.08 30.01
C SER A 180 8.07 3.62 29.35
N ASP A 181 7.61 4.78 29.81
CA ASP A 181 6.53 5.47 29.13
C ASP A 181 6.91 5.74 27.67
N PRO A 182 5.96 5.57 26.73
CA PRO A 182 6.24 5.84 25.32
C PRO A 182 6.76 7.27 25.15
N SER A 183 7.98 7.37 24.64
CA SER A 183 8.65 8.65 24.42
C SER A 183 7.86 9.55 23.47
N ILE A 184 8.09 10.87 23.59
CA ILE A 184 7.53 11.86 22.66
C ILE A 184 7.86 11.49 21.22
N TRP A 185 9.07 10.97 20.98
CA TRP A 185 9.50 10.51 19.67
C TRP A 185 8.64 9.34 19.14
N GLN A 186 8.39 8.31 19.95
CA GLN A 186 7.53 7.18 19.56
C GLN A 186 6.09 7.62 19.26
N ARG A 187 5.53 8.51 20.10
CA ARG A 187 4.21 9.10 19.84
C ARG A 187 4.20 9.93 18.55
N GLY A 188 5.26 10.70 18.33
CA GLY A 188 5.49 11.47 17.10
C GLY A 188 5.57 10.59 15.87
N GLN A 189 6.21 9.42 15.95
CA GLN A 189 6.27 8.45 14.85
C GLN A 189 4.88 7.89 14.48
N VAL A 190 4.04 7.58 15.47
CA VAL A 190 2.67 7.11 15.23
C VAL A 190 1.84 8.17 14.49
N VAL A 191 1.91 9.42 14.93
CA VAL A 191 1.21 10.54 14.29
C VAL A 191 1.78 10.83 12.90
N GLY A 192 3.11 10.94 12.80
CA GLY A 192 3.81 11.22 11.55
C GLY A 192 3.55 10.15 10.49
N GLY A 193 3.57 8.86 10.88
CA GLY A 193 3.23 7.75 10.00
C GLY A 193 1.80 7.83 9.46
N CYS A 194 0.83 8.21 10.30
CA CYS A 194 -0.55 8.43 9.85
C CYS A 194 -0.66 9.59 8.85
N ILE A 195 -0.02 10.73 9.12
CA ILE A 195 -0.03 11.90 8.23
C ILE A 195 0.58 11.53 6.87
N VAL A 196 1.77 10.91 6.86
CA VAL A 196 2.44 10.49 5.63
C VAL A 196 1.57 9.50 4.86
N GLY A 197 0.91 8.57 5.56
CA GLY A 197 -0.02 7.60 4.97
C GLY A 197 -1.27 8.21 4.34
N LEU A 198 -1.57 9.49 4.59
CA LEU A 198 -2.70 10.24 4.03
C LEU A 198 -2.33 11.11 2.82
N ILE A 199 -1.05 11.38 2.59
CA ILE A 199 -0.60 12.25 1.49
C ILE A 199 -1.03 11.67 0.14
N TYR A 200 -0.69 10.40 -0.11
CA TYR A 200 -1.01 9.77 -1.40
C TYR A 200 -2.52 9.63 -1.69
N PRO A 201 -3.37 9.13 -0.78
CA PRO A 201 -4.80 9.07 -1.05
C PRO A 201 -5.42 10.45 -1.27
N ALA A 202 -4.93 11.50 -0.61
CA ALA A 202 -5.35 12.87 -0.89
C ALA A 202 -4.95 13.31 -2.32
N VAL A 203 -3.71 13.04 -2.74
CA VAL A 203 -3.24 13.31 -4.11
C VAL A 203 -4.11 12.59 -5.15
N VAL A 204 -4.43 11.31 -4.92
CA VAL A 204 -5.32 10.53 -5.81
C VAL A 204 -6.68 11.21 -5.96
N LEU A 205 -7.31 11.62 -4.85
CA LEU A 205 -8.62 12.29 -4.90
C LEU A 205 -8.54 13.64 -5.61
N ILE A 206 -7.53 14.45 -5.34
CA ILE A 206 -7.33 15.77 -5.96
C ILE A 206 -7.16 15.62 -7.48
N VAL A 207 -6.34 14.66 -7.92
CA VAL A 207 -6.07 14.42 -9.35
C VAL A 207 -7.32 13.94 -10.06
N LEU A 208 -8.01 12.95 -9.48
CA LEU A 208 -9.22 12.38 -10.07
C LEU A 208 -10.44 13.30 -9.99
N ALA A 209 -10.39 14.37 -9.20
CA ALA A 209 -11.43 15.40 -9.15
C ALA A 209 -11.31 16.43 -10.29
N ARG A 210 -10.15 16.54 -10.95
CA ARG A 210 -9.91 17.54 -12.00
C ARG A 210 -10.87 17.34 -13.18
N PRO A 211 -11.52 18.41 -13.72
CA PRO A 211 -12.49 18.30 -14.82
C PRO A 211 -11.93 17.56 -16.04
N ARG A 212 -10.72 17.93 -16.49
CA ARG A 212 -10.03 17.28 -17.62
C ARG A 212 -9.85 15.77 -17.43
N VAL A 213 -9.49 15.35 -16.21
CA VAL A 213 -9.29 13.93 -15.88
C VAL A 213 -10.63 13.19 -15.82
N ARG A 214 -11.69 13.85 -15.34
CA ARG A 214 -13.05 13.28 -15.32
C ARG A 214 -13.62 13.09 -16.72
N GLU A 215 -13.41 14.06 -17.61
CA GLU A 215 -13.81 13.97 -19.02
C GLU A 215 -13.08 12.83 -19.73
N GLU A 216 -11.76 12.73 -19.57
CA GLU A 216 -10.98 11.63 -20.13
C GLU A 216 -11.38 10.27 -19.55
N HIS A 217 -11.61 10.18 -18.24
CA HIS A 217 -12.09 8.96 -17.61
C HIS A 217 -13.48 8.55 -18.10
N ALA A 218 -14.39 9.50 -18.34
CA ALA A 218 -15.70 9.23 -18.92
C ALA A 218 -15.58 8.66 -20.34
N ARG A 219 -14.56 9.07 -21.11
CA ARG A 219 -14.26 8.47 -22.43
C ARG A 219 -13.82 7.01 -22.34
N TRP A 220 -13.19 6.58 -21.25
CA TRP A 220 -12.83 5.17 -21.04
C TRP A 220 -14.02 4.28 -20.65
N GLU A 221 -15.15 4.88 -20.31
CA GLU A 221 -16.39 4.19 -19.95
C GLU A 221 -17.37 4.05 -21.12
N ALA A 222 -17.17 4.82 -22.20
CA ALA A 222 -17.93 4.76 -23.46
C ALA A 222 -17.40 3.65 -24.38
#